data_AF-R2SV49-F1
#
_entry.id   AF-R2SV49-F1
#
_cell.length_a   1.000
_cell.length_b   1.000
_cell.length_c   1.000
_cell.angle_alpha   90.00
_cell.angle_beta   90.00
_cell.angle_gamma   90.00
#
_symmetry.space_group_name_H-M   'P 1'
#
loop_
_entity.id
_entity.type
_entity.pdbx_description
1 polymer ?
#
loop_
_entity_poly.entity_id
_entity_poly.type
_entity_poly.pdbx_seq_one_letter_code
_entity_poly.pdbx_strand_id
1 'polypeptide(L)'
;MTSDYDSLAQDFLTGLRPEERTKLYNDLLALETVHKLNQHSTYYTFKNLKRAVHRRSERRKRTFRYMNSLNNELIIHQIHEQHFFKNNYCIHVYFNSQECSYLLIDQLLSMLKTPTSTPVRTFKEITV
;
A
#
# COMPACT_ATOMS: atom_id res chain seq x y z
N MET A 1 5.03 -11.86 15.92
CA MET A 1 5.62 -11.00 14.87
C MET A 1 4.59 -10.66 13.79
N THR A 2 3.74 -11.57 13.31
CA THR A 2 2.60 -11.20 12.42
C THR A 2 1.45 -10.54 13.18
N SER A 3 1.22 -10.98 14.43
CA SER A 3 0.21 -10.48 15.36
C SER A 3 0.23 -8.97 15.58
N ASP A 4 1.42 -8.37 15.56
CA ASP A 4 1.61 -6.97 15.92
C ASP A 4 1.11 -6.08 14.78
N TYR A 5 1.33 -6.50 13.53
CA TYR A 5 0.80 -5.82 12.35
C TYR A 5 -0.72 -5.97 12.19
N ASP A 6 -1.31 -7.08 12.67
CA ASP A 6 -2.76 -7.27 12.65
C ASP A 6 -3.47 -6.23 13.53
N SER A 7 -2.92 -6.00 14.73
CA SER A 7 -3.45 -4.98 15.65
C SER A 7 -3.32 -3.56 15.07
N LEU A 8 -2.17 -3.22 14.50
CA LEU A 8 -1.93 -1.92 13.86
C LEU A 8 -2.84 -1.68 12.65
N ALA A 9 -3.04 -2.72 11.82
CA ALA A 9 -3.95 -2.65 10.68
C ALA A 9 -5.39 -2.40 11.14
N GLN A 10 -5.85 -3.13 12.15
CA GLN A 10 -7.18 -2.96 12.72
C GLN A 10 -7.38 -1.56 13.31
N ASP A 11 -6.41 -1.07 14.10
CA ASP A 11 -6.46 0.26 14.71
C ASP A 11 -6.45 1.38 13.67
N PHE A 12 -5.75 1.18 12.55
CA PHE A 12 -5.78 2.14 11.45
C PHE A 12 -7.14 2.16 10.75
N LEU A 13 -7.69 0.98 10.44
CA LEU A 13 -8.95 0.82 9.70
C LEU A 13 -10.19 1.26 10.49
N THR A 14 -10.17 1.15 11.82
CA THR A 14 -11.27 1.63 12.68
C THR A 14 -11.41 3.15 12.66
N GLY A 15 -10.31 3.88 12.48
CA GLY A 15 -10.31 5.34 12.40
C GLY A 15 -10.63 5.92 11.02
N LEU A 16 -10.80 5.07 9.99
CA LEU A 16 -11.05 5.50 8.61
C LEU A 16 -12.54 5.58 8.29
N ARG A 17 -12.92 6.61 7.52
CA ARG A 17 -14.27 6.71 6.98
C ARG A 17 -14.51 5.68 5.87
N PRO A 18 -15.77 5.30 5.57
CA PRO A 18 -16.07 4.34 4.51
C PRO A 18 -15.51 4.75 3.13
N GLU A 19 -15.53 6.04 2.79
CA GLU A 19 -14.99 6.54 1.53
C GLU A 19 -13.47 6.40 1.48
N GLU A 20 -12.80 6.75 2.59
CA GLU A 20 -11.35 6.65 2.75
C GLU A 20 -10.88 5.19 2.72
N ARG A 21 -11.65 4.29 3.33
CA ARG A 21 -11.43 2.85 3.33
C ARG A 21 -11.48 2.28 1.91
N THR A 22 -12.46 2.71 1.12
CA THR A 22 -12.61 2.29 -0.29
C THR A 22 -11.47 2.82 -1.15
N LYS A 23 -11.09 4.10 -0.96
CA LYS A 23 -9.95 4.70 -1.65
C LYS A 23 -8.64 3.98 -1.31
N LEU A 24 -8.38 3.76 -0.02
CA LEU A 24 -7.23 3.01 0.47
C LEU A 24 -7.20 1.62 -0.16
N TYR A 25 -8.31 0.90 -0.15
CA TYR A 25 -8.39 -0.44 -0.74
C TYR A 25 -7.99 -0.46 -2.22
N ASN A 26 -8.53 0.46 -3.02
CA ASN A 26 -8.20 0.56 -4.44
C ASN A 26 -6.72 0.90 -4.67
N ASP A 27 -6.18 1.84 -3.88
CA ASP A 27 -4.77 2.22 -3.95
C ASP A 27 -3.85 1.06 -3.56
N LEU A 28 -4.19 0.31 -2.52
CA LEU A 28 -3.44 -0.87 -2.07
C LEU A 28 -3.51 -2.02 -3.10
N LEU A 29 -4.65 -2.24 -3.75
CA LEU A 29 -4.77 -3.22 -4.85
C LEU A 29 -3.87 -2.86 -6.04
N ALA A 30 -3.85 -1.58 -6.43
CA ALA A 30 -2.97 -1.09 -7.47
C ALA A 30 -1.49 -1.29 -7.08
N LEU A 31 -1.16 -1.01 -5.81
CA LEU A 31 0.17 -1.19 -5.25
C LEU A 31 0.61 -2.66 -5.21
N GLU A 32 -0.28 -3.58 -4.83
CA GLU A 32 -0.04 -5.04 -4.85
C GLU A 32 0.25 -5.53 -6.28
N THR A 33 -0.52 -5.06 -7.26
CA THR A 33 -0.35 -5.42 -8.67
C THR A 33 1.01 -4.96 -9.19
N VAL A 34 1.40 -3.71 -8.89
CA VAL A 34 2.71 -3.17 -9.26
C VAL A 34 3.83 -3.92 -8.53
N HIS A 35 3.64 -4.27 -7.25
CA HIS A 35 4.62 -5.04 -6.50
C HIS A 35 4.86 -6.41 -7.13
N LYS A 36 3.80 -7.19 -7.41
CA LYS A 36 3.89 -8.50 -8.06
C LYS A 36 4.56 -8.44 -9.43
N LEU A 37 4.23 -7.41 -10.22
CA LEU A 37 4.84 -7.21 -11.54
C LEU A 37 6.33 -6.88 -11.47
N ASN A 38 6.78 -6.18 -10.41
CA ASN A 38 8.18 -5.76 -10.26
C ASN A 38 9.02 -6.75 -9.43
N GLN A 39 8.41 -7.58 -8.59
CA GLN A 39 9.09 -8.57 -7.75
C GLN A 39 9.84 -9.64 -8.56
N HIS A 40 9.40 -9.91 -9.79
CA HIS A 40 10.04 -10.88 -10.71
C HIS A 40 10.87 -10.21 -11.82
N SER A 41 11.13 -8.90 -11.71
CA SER A 41 11.41 -8.04 -12.85
C SER A 41 12.71 -7.24 -12.67
N THR A 42 13.80 -7.93 -12.32
CA THR A 42 15.15 -7.37 -12.55
C THR A 42 15.49 -7.44 -14.04
N TYR A 43 14.95 -6.52 -14.81
CA TYR A 43 15.27 -6.42 -16.24
C TYR A 43 16.60 -5.69 -16.42
N TYR A 44 17.63 -6.42 -16.85
CA TYR A 44 18.80 -5.81 -17.46
C TYR A 44 18.40 -5.25 -18.82
N THR A 45 18.26 -3.93 -18.93
CA THR A 45 17.90 -3.28 -20.20
C THR A 45 19.13 -3.12 -21.11
N PHE A 46 19.71 -4.25 -21.56
CA PHE A 46 20.86 -4.24 -22.51
C PHE A 46 20.53 -3.63 -23.89
N LYS A 47 19.31 -3.18 -24.14
CA LYS A 47 18.89 -2.62 -25.45
C LYS A 47 19.42 -1.21 -25.75
N ASN A 48 20.09 -0.54 -24.81
CA ASN A 48 20.48 0.87 -24.95
C ASN A 48 21.99 1.15 -24.75
N LEU A 49 22.86 0.17 -25.02
CA LEU A 49 24.32 0.31 -24.86
C LEU A 49 24.92 1.51 -25.63
N LYS A 50 24.24 2.00 -26.68
CA LYS A 50 24.69 3.16 -27.49
C LYS A 50 24.36 4.54 -26.90
N ARG A 51 23.66 4.64 -25.76
CA ARG A 51 23.24 5.92 -25.14
C ARG A 51 23.77 6.14 -23.72
N ALA A 52 24.77 5.37 -23.29
CA ALA A 52 25.26 5.33 -21.91
C ALA A 52 26.05 6.57 -21.45
N VAL A 53 26.35 7.54 -22.33
CA VAL A 53 27.26 8.64 -21.97
C VAL A 53 26.55 9.81 -21.26
N HIS A 54 25.21 9.95 -21.31
CA HIS A 54 24.54 11.19 -20.84
C HIS A 54 23.23 11.05 -20.05
N ARG A 55 22.84 9.86 -19.57
CA ARG A 55 21.55 9.74 -18.85
C ARG A 55 21.71 9.83 -17.34
N ARG A 56 21.25 10.96 -16.78
CA ARG A 56 20.95 11.13 -15.34
C ARG A 56 20.08 9.96 -14.86
N SER A 57 20.37 9.44 -13.68
CA SER A 57 19.51 8.49 -12.98
C SER A 57 18.10 9.06 -12.85
N GLU A 58 17.12 8.45 -13.49
CA GLU A 58 15.72 8.84 -13.34
C GLU A 58 15.19 8.17 -12.06
N ARG A 59 14.88 8.99 -11.06
CA ARG A 59 14.30 8.55 -9.79
C ARG A 59 12.86 9.03 -9.73
N ARG A 60 11.91 8.12 -9.87
CA ARG A 60 10.49 8.43 -9.69
C ARG A 60 10.06 7.94 -8.31
N LYS A 61 9.76 8.87 -7.42
CA LYS A 61 9.18 8.59 -6.10
C LYS A 61 7.70 8.98 -6.13
N ARG A 62 6.82 8.03 -5.81
CA ARG A 62 5.41 8.29 -5.54
C ARG A 62 5.17 8.05 -4.05
N THR A 63 4.52 9.02 -3.41
CA THR A 63 4.19 8.95 -1.98
C THR A 63 2.69 8.93 -1.83
N PHE A 64 2.18 7.92 -1.14
CA PHE A 64 0.81 7.87 -0.66
C PHE A 64 0.84 8.22 0.82
N ARG A 65 -0.02 9.14 1.22
CA ARG A 65 -0.15 9.58 2.60
C ARG A 65 -1.61 9.49 2.97
N TYR A 66 -1.90 8.73 4.01
CA TYR A 66 -3.22 8.57 4.59
C TYR A 66 -3.14 8.97 6.04
N MET A 67 -4.14 9.71 6.49
CA MET A 67 -4.29 10.11 7.89
C MET A 67 -5.71 9.78 8.29
N ASN A 68 -5.88 9.08 9.41
CA ASN A 68 -7.20 8.72 9.91
C ASN A 68 -7.70 9.75 10.93
N SER A 69 -8.94 9.58 11.40
CA SER A 69 -9.55 10.49 12.41
C SER A 69 -8.91 10.41 13.80
N LEU A 70 -8.09 9.39 14.05
CA LEU A 70 -7.33 9.18 15.29
C LEU A 70 -5.91 9.76 15.21
N ASN A 71 -5.61 10.57 14.18
CA ASN A 71 -4.27 11.07 13.87
C ASN A 71 -3.21 9.99 13.61
N ASN A 72 -3.63 8.75 13.32
CA ASN A 72 -2.70 7.75 12.83
C ASN A 72 -2.39 8.02 11.35
N GLU A 73 -1.12 7.94 11.02
CA GLU A 73 -0.57 8.24 9.71
C GLU A 73 0.03 6.99 9.08
N LEU A 74 -0.42 6.69 7.86
CA LEU A 74 0.16 5.66 7.01
C LEU A 74 0.79 6.34 5.79
N ILE A 75 2.10 6.20 5.65
CA ILE A 75 2.86 6.69 4.50
C ILE A 75 3.43 5.50 3.74
N ILE A 76 3.19 5.47 2.43
CA ILE A 76 3.75 4.46 1.54
C ILE A 76 4.57 5.16 0.47
N HIS A 77 5.86 4.84 0.43
CA HIS A 77 6.79 5.33 -0.59
C HIS A 77 7.02 4.23 -1.61
N GLN A 78 6.58 4.48 -2.84
CA GLN A 78 6.99 3.71 -4.01
C GLN A 78 8.18 4.41 -4.66
N ILE A 79 9.32 3.73 -4.71
CA ILE A 79 10.55 4.24 -5.28
C ILE A 79 10.91 3.39 -6.49
N HIS A 80 10.92 4.02 -7.66
CA HIS A 80 11.50 3.46 -8.87
C HIS A 80 12.82 4.18 -9.14
N GLU A 81 13.90 3.41 -9.10
CA GLU A 81 15.24 3.87 -9.44
C GLU A 81 15.72 3.19 -10.71
N GLN A 82 15.97 3.97 -11.75
CA GLN A 82 16.64 3.48 -12.94
C GLN A 82 18.13 3.81 -12.86
N HIS A 83 18.95 2.81 -12.54
CA HIS A 83 20.40 2.96 -12.42
C HIS A 83 21.11 2.26 -13.58
N PHE A 84 21.68 3.06 -14.51
CA PHE A 84 22.43 2.68 -15.72
C PHE A 84 21.75 1.65 -16.67
N PHE A 85 21.41 0.46 -16.19
CA PHE A 85 20.70 -0.62 -16.91
C PHE A 85 19.78 -1.47 -16.02
N LYS A 86 19.69 -1.12 -14.73
CA LYS A 86 18.96 -1.87 -13.70
C LYS A 86 17.83 -1.00 -13.17
N ASN A 87 16.61 -1.49 -13.29
CA ASN A 87 15.47 -0.90 -12.60
C ASN A 87 15.39 -1.55 -11.22
N ASN A 88 15.50 -0.73 -10.18
CA ASN A 88 15.24 -1.13 -8.80
C ASN A 88 13.87 -0.58 -8.41
N TYR A 89 12.99 -1.47 -7.96
CA TYR A 89 11.70 -1.10 -7.39
C TYR A 89 11.73 -1.41 -5.90
N CYS A 90 11.42 -0.43 -5.08
CA CYS A 90 11.34 -0.58 -3.63
C CYS A 90 10.06 0.07 -3.10
N ILE A 91 9.45 -0.56 -2.11
CA ILE A 91 8.31 -0.03 -1.37
C ILE A 91 8.76 0.12 0.08
N HIS A 92 8.70 1.33 0.62
CA HIS A 92 8.82 1.55 2.06
C HIS A 92 7.47 1.93 2.63
N VAL A 93 7.14 1.33 3.77
CA VAL A 93 5.89 1.56 4.48
C VAL A 93 6.23 2.15 5.84
N TYR A 94 5.56 3.24 6.20
CA TYR A 94 5.72 3.89 7.49
C TYR A 94 4.36 4.04 8.15
N PHE A 95 4.28 3.63 9.42
CA PHE A 95 3.11 3.81 10.26
C PHE A 95 3.49 4.68 11.45
N ASN A 96 2.86 5.84 11.64
CA ASN A 96 3.18 6.79 12.71
C ASN A 96 4.69 7.09 12.83
N SER A 97 5.35 7.36 11.69
CA SER A 97 6.80 7.57 11.57
C SER A 97 7.71 6.36 11.88
N GLN A 98 7.15 5.17 12.12
CA GLN A 98 7.90 3.93 12.28
C GLN A 98 7.93 3.17 10.96
N GLU A 99 9.12 2.72 10.53
CA GLU A 99 9.25 1.87 9.35
C GLU A 99 8.65 0.49 9.62
N CYS A 100 7.76 0.06 8.73
CA CYS A 100 7.04 -1.20 8.82
C CYS A 100 7.37 -2.06 7.60
N SER A 101 7.29 -3.37 7.79
CA SER A 101 7.39 -4.32 6.69
C SER A 101 6.18 -4.21 5.75
N TYR A 102 6.36 -4.64 4.49
CA TYR A 102 5.28 -4.79 3.53
C TYR A 102 4.15 -5.71 4.04
N LEU A 103 4.44 -6.59 5.02
CA LEU A 103 3.44 -7.40 5.70
C LEU A 103 2.25 -6.59 6.24
N LEU A 104 2.46 -5.34 6.68
CA LEU A 104 1.36 -4.46 7.11
C LEU A 104 0.36 -4.18 5.97
N ILE A 105 0.85 -4.06 4.73
CA ILE A 105 0.01 -3.85 3.54
C ILE A 105 -0.81 -5.09 3.23
N ASP A 106 -0.19 -6.28 3.34
CA ASP A 106 -0.90 -7.56 3.15
C ASP A 106 -2.02 -7.73 4.18
N GLN A 107 -1.77 -7.34 5.44
CA GLN A 107 -2.79 -7.40 6.49
C GLN A 107 -3.91 -6.38 6.28
N LEU A 108 -3.58 -5.14 5.92
CA LEU A 108 -4.58 -4.14 5.54
C LEU A 108 -5.45 -4.65 4.38
N LEU A 109 -4.84 -5.21 3.33
CA LEU A 109 -5.58 -5.79 2.21
C LEU A 109 -6.46 -6.98 2.64
N SER A 110 -5.96 -7.86 3.51
CA SER A 110 -6.72 -9.00 4.03
C SER A 110 -7.96 -8.54 4.80
N MET A 111 -7.80 -7.59 5.72
CA MET A 111 -8.88 -7.04 6.54
C MET A 111 -9.88 -6.18 5.73
N LEU A 112 -9.44 -5.57 4.64
CA LEU A 112 -10.30 -4.85 3.70
C LEU A 112 -11.07 -5.80 2.77
N LYS A 113 -10.48 -6.95 2.42
CA LYS A 113 -11.12 -8.01 1.60
C LYS A 113 -12.21 -8.74 2.35
N THR A 114 -12.08 -8.93 3.65
CA THR A 114 -13.17 -9.47 4.47
C THR A 114 -14.27 -8.42 4.57
N PRO A 115 -15.45 -8.62 3.93
CA PRO A 115 -16.57 -7.74 4.19
C PRO A 115 -16.86 -7.85 5.68
N THR A 116 -16.67 -6.75 6.42
CA THR A 116 -17.33 -6.60 7.71
C THR A 116 -18.81 -6.79 7.42
N SER A 117 -19.32 -7.99 7.68
CA SER A 117 -20.74 -8.26 7.78
C SER A 117 -21.24 -7.31 8.86
N THR A 118 -21.68 -6.13 8.45
CA THR A 118 -22.56 -5.32 9.25
C THR A 118 -23.73 -6.23 9.56
N PRO A 119 -23.99 -6.58 10.83
CA PRO A 119 -25.22 -7.28 11.15
C PRO A 119 -26.34 -6.36 10.67
N VAL A 120 -27.06 -6.81 9.65
CA VAL A 120 -28.28 -6.19 9.17
C VAL A 120 -29.13 -6.00 10.41
N ARG A 121 -29.29 -4.75 10.86
CA ARG A 121 -30.17 -4.43 11.98
C ARG A 121 -31.55 -4.85 11.53
N THR A 122 -31.98 -6.03 11.97
CA THR A 122 -33.33 -6.55 11.75
C THR A 122 -34.28 -5.51 12.34
N PHE A 123 -34.94 -4.75 11.47
CA PHE A 123 -36.04 -3.91 11.87
C PHE A 123 -37.08 -4.82 12.50
N LYS A 124 -37.25 -4.74 13.82
CA LYS A 124 -38.45 -5.27 14.47
C LYS A 124 -39.60 -4.41 13.97
N GLU A 125 -40.39 -4.98 13.07
CA GLU A 125 -41.73 -4.48 12.77
C GLU A 125 -42.48 -4.39 14.11
N ILE A 126 -42.84 -3.16 14.46
CA ILE A 126 -43.83 -2.87 15.49
C ILE A 126 -45.17 -3.09 14.81
N THR A 127 -45.88 -4.15 15.20
CA THR A 127 -47.29 -4.29 14.85
C THR A 127 -48.09 -4.29 16.15
N VAL A 128 -49.07 -3.38 16.14
CA VAL A 128 -50.00 -2.94 17.19
C VAL A 128 -50.84 -4.08 17.75
#